data_AF-A0AAU3USB6-F1
#
_entry.id   AF-A0AAU3USB6-F1
#
_cell.length_a   1.000
_cell.length_b   1.000
_cell.length_c   1.000
_cell.angle_alpha   90.00
_cell.angle_beta   90.00
_cell.angle_gamma   90.00
#
_symmetry.space_group_name_H-M   'P 1'
#
loop_
_entity.id
_entity.type
_entity.pdbx_description
1 polymer ?
#
loop_
_entity_poly.entity_id
_entity_poly.type
_entity_poly.pdbx_seq_one_letter_code
_entity_poly.pdbx_strand_id
1 'polypeptide(L)' 'MKVERNPQEVHAPVAAYSHQIEIGPGGRWLMLSGQIGMRPDGSVPDDAQSSRSP' A
#
# COMPACT_ATOMS: atom_id res chain seq x y z
N MET A 1 13.78 4.31 14.82
CA MET A 1 13.19 2.96 14.69
C MET A 1 12.50 2.83 13.34
N LYS A 2 12.61 1.67 12.67
CA LYS A 2 11.95 1.36 11.40
C LYS A 2 10.90 0.26 11.62
N VAL A 3 9.69 0.45 11.10
CA VAL A 3 8.62 -0.55 11.13
C VAL A 3 8.09 -0.74 9.70
N GLU A 4 7.98 -1.99 9.25
CA GLU A 4 7.38 -2.36 7.97
C GLU A 4 5.97 -2.92 8.16
N ARG A 5 5.04 -2.59 7.24
CA ARG A 5 3.64 -3.03 7.32
C ARG A 5 3.08 -3.36 5.94
N ASN A 6 2.33 -4.45 5.86
CA ASN A 6 1.48 -4.85 4.74
C ASN A 6 0.06 -5.08 5.27
N PRO A 7 -0.86 -4.10 5.14
CA PRO A 7 -2.25 -4.23 5.58
C PRO A 7 -2.96 -5.39 4.87
N GLN A 8 -3.88 -6.07 5.56
CA GLN A 8 -4.56 -7.25 5.01
C GLN A 8 -5.60 -6.88 3.94
N GLU A 9 -6.11 -5.66 3.99
CA GLU A 9 -7.11 -5.12 3.07
C GLU A 9 -6.48 -4.57 1.78
N VAL A 10 -5.16 -4.55 1.67
CA VAL A 10 -4.42 -4.19 0.45
C VAL A 10 -3.86 -5.47 -0.16
N HIS A 11 -3.96 -5.61 -1.49
CA HIS A 11 -3.36 -6.74 -2.18
C HIS A 11 -1.90 -6.93 -1.78
N ALA A 12 -1.46 -8.17 -1.56
CA ALA A 12 -0.09 -8.46 -1.12
C ALA A 12 0.97 -7.88 -2.11
N PRO A 13 2.16 -7.48 -1.63
CA PRO A 13 3.25 -7.08 -2.52
C PRO A 13 3.55 -8.16 -3.56
N VAL A 14 3.60 -7.79 -4.85
CA VAL A 14 3.83 -8.74 -5.94
C VAL A 14 5.29 -9.16 -6.09
N ALA A 15 6.19 -8.52 -5.34
CA ALA A 15 7.63 -8.77 -5.32
C ALA A 15 8.19 -8.48 -3.92
N ALA A 16 9.50 -8.53 -3.76
CA ALA A 16 10.18 -8.31 -2.48
C ALA A 16 10.21 -6.82 -2.06
N TYR A 17 9.05 -6.27 -1.71
CA TYR A 17 8.90 -4.93 -1.11
C TYR A 17 7.80 -4.93 -0.02
N SER A 18 7.72 -3.83 0.74
CA SER A 18 6.63 -3.59 1.71
C SER A 18 5.83 -2.37 1.28
N HIS A 19 4.51 -2.40 1.47
CA HIS A 19 3.63 -1.27 1.13
C HIS A 19 3.93 -0.02 1.95
N GLN A 20 4.34 -0.19 3.21
CA GLN A 20 4.57 0.90 4.13
C GLN A 20 5.85 0.71 4.92
N ILE A 21 6.62 1.78 5.06
CA ILE A 21 7.73 1.87 6.02
C ILE A 21 7.51 3.11 6.88
N GLU A 22 7.40 2.92 8.19
CA GLU A 22 7.37 3.99 9.18
C GLU A 22 8.76 4.17 9.81
N ILE A 23 9.22 5.42 9.88
CA ILE A 23 10.44 5.85 10.56
C ILE A 23 10.07 6.86 11.64
N GLY A 24 10.66 6.78 12.84
CA GLY A 24 10.55 7.84 13.86
C GLY A 24 11.52 7.62 15.01
N PRO A 25 11.44 8.38 16.13
CA PRO A 25 10.98 9.77 16.32
C PRO A 25 12.06 10.82 15.96
N GLY A 26 11.75 12.12 16.07
CA GLY A 26 12.61 13.24 15.63
C GLY A 26 12.34 13.74 14.20
N GLY A 27 11.17 13.40 13.67
CA GLY A 27 10.80 13.50 12.26
C GLY A 27 10.13 12.20 11.86
N ARG A 28 8.89 12.01 12.31
CA ARG A 28 8.13 10.78 12.04
C ARG A 28 7.71 10.79 10.58
N TRP A 29 8.18 9.82 9.81
CA TRP A 29 7.87 9.66 8.39
C TRP A 29 7.12 8.35 8.16
N LEU A 30 6.11 8.40 7.30
CA LEU A 30 5.48 7.23 6.72
C LEU A 30 5.70 7.29 5.22
N MET A 31 6.47 6.34 4.69
CA MET A 31 6.67 6.19 3.25
C MET A 31 5.75 5.10 2.73
N LEU A 32 5.02 5.40 1.66
CA LEU A 32 4.11 4.48 0.98
C LEU A 32 4.66 4.12 -0.40
N SER A 33 4.57 2.86 -0.79
CA SER A 33 4.71 2.47 -2.19
C SER A 33 3.54 2.98 -3.03
N GLY A 34 3.75 3.11 -4.34
CA GLY A 34 2.69 3.49 -5.28
C GLY A 34 1.54 2.48 -5.26
N GLN A 35 0.30 2.99 -5.13
CA GLN A 35 -0.91 2.18 -5.15
C GLN A 35 -1.63 2.33 -6.48
N ILE A 36 -2.05 1.21 -7.06
CA ILE A 36 -2.66 1.15 -8.40
C ILE A 36 -4.14 0.72 -8.38
N GLY A 37 -4.76 0.61 -7.20
CA GLY A 37 -6.16 0.22 -7.06
C GLY A 37 -6.44 -1.29 -7.26
N MET A 38 -5.41 -2.14 -7.16
CA MET A 38 -5.59 -3.59 -7.19
C MET A 38 -6.34 -4.05 -5.92
N ARG A 39 -7.42 -4.80 -6.12
CA ARG A 39 -8.23 -5.37 -5.04
C ARG A 39 -7.50 -6.54 -4.37
N PRO A 40 -7.88 -6.94 -3.15
CA PRO A 40 -7.27 -8.09 -2.46
C PRO A 40 -7.31 -9.41 -3.25
N ASP A 41 -8.29 -9.57 -4.15
CA ASP A 41 -8.41 -10.74 -5.04
C ASP A 41 -7.49 -10.68 -6.29
N GLY A 42 -6.71 -9.62 -6.43
CA GLY A 42 -5.78 -9.41 -7.55
C GLY A 42 -6.40 -8.73 -8.77
N SER A 43 -7.72 -8.49 -8.77
CA SER A 43 -8.37 -7.76 -9.86
C SER A 43 -7.99 -6.29 -9.84
N VAL A 44 -7.84 -5.71 -11.03
CA VAL A 44 -7.66 -4.26 -11.22
C VAL A 44 -8.92 -3.72 -11.90
N PRO A 45 -9.53 -2.62 -11.42
CA PRO A 45 -10.67 -2.00 -12.08
C PRO A 45 -10.35 -1.56 -13.51
N ASP A 46 -11.31 -1.71 -14.41
CA ASP A 46 -11.15 -1.37 -15.84
C ASP A 46 -11.09 0.14 -16.10
N ASP A 47 -11.51 0.95 -15.13
CA ASP A 47 -11.48 2.41 -15.19
C ASP A 47 -11.01 3.03 -13.85
N ALA A 48 -10.44 4.23 -13.95
CA ALA A 48 -9.86 4.92 -12.80
C ALA A 48 -10.89 5.46 -11.79
N GLN A 49 -12.17 5.57 -12.16
CA GLN A 49 -13.20 5.98 -11.20
C GLN A 49 -13.55 4.80 -10.29
N SER A 50 -13.68 3.61 -10.86
CA SER A 50 -13.93 2.36 -10.12
C SER A 50 -12.79 1.96 -9.17
N SER A 51 -11.61 2.55 -9.29
CA SER A 51 -10.49 2.32 -8.36
C SER A 51 -10.49 3.23 -7.13
N ARG A 52 -11.39 4.22 -7.06
CA ARG A 52 -11.53 5.07 -5.87
C ARG A 52 -12.44 4.40 -4.85
N SER A 53 -12.13 4.58 -3.57
CA SER A 53 -13.11 4.32 -2.51
C SER A 53 -14.34 5.21 -2.73
N PRO A 54 -15.56 4.70 -2.46
CA PRO A 54 -16.76 5.55 -2.43
C PRO A 54 -16.63 6.68 -1.41
#